data_AF-Q21PC7-F1
#
_entry.id   AF-Q21PC7-F1
#
_cell.length_a   1.000
_cell.length_b   1.000
_cell.length_c   1.000
_cell.angle_alpha   90.00
_cell.angle_beta   90.00
_cell.angle_gamma   90.00
#
_symmetry.space_group_name_H-M   'P 1'
#
loop_
_entity.id
_entity.type
_entity.pdbx_description
1 polymer ?
#
loop_
_entity_poly.entity_id
_entity_poly.type
_entity_poly.pdbx_seq_one_letter_code
_entity_poly.pdbx_strand_id
1 'polypeptide(L)'
;MFEHLDESVVPIIGQSLKDKLDWVRSDFWVGYTRADEILGYLEDLMQYPKSIRMPCALLVGEPGNGKSTIVEEFSARHEVTFKETGEPIKPVLVMDMPSRPKDSEFYSQILFALRVAHKTSDGVESKKDQAHRMLLALQTRIVILDEFHDILHCTSREQRAFLAVLKKLTNLLKIPIVGVGTREAITVFHTDTQLSSRFEAIGLSKWKLDKEFIKLLVSFERLLPLAEPSYLNNREIATKLFNMSEGTIGGLNRVLVMATTEALREGKEKITLEILNKINYVKLKDYGLQANK
;
A
#
# COMPACT_ATOMS: atom_id res chain seq x y z
N MET A 1 32.65 10.61 3.84
CA MET A 1 31.45 10.61 2.97
C MET A 1 30.72 9.32 3.26
N PHE A 2 29.42 9.35 3.58
CA PHE A 2 28.65 8.16 3.92
C PHE A 2 28.14 7.49 2.64
N GLU A 3 29.03 6.81 1.90
CA GLU A 3 28.74 6.25 0.57
C GLU A 3 27.69 5.14 0.58
N HIS A 4 27.44 4.51 1.73
CA HIS A 4 26.41 3.48 1.88
C HIS A 4 25.01 4.04 2.14
N LEU A 5 24.87 5.34 2.35
CA LEU A 5 23.59 5.98 2.66
C LEU A 5 23.00 6.67 1.44
N ASP A 6 21.68 6.78 1.44
CA ASP A 6 20.99 7.67 0.54
C ASP A 6 21.29 9.15 0.86
N GLU A 7 21.32 10.00 -0.17
CA GLU A 7 21.61 11.44 -0.02
C GLU A 7 20.66 12.12 0.96
N SER A 8 19.41 11.66 1.02
CA SER A 8 18.39 12.18 1.95
C SER A 8 18.71 11.91 3.43
N VAL A 9 19.49 10.86 3.74
CA VAL A 9 19.83 10.44 5.11
C VAL A 9 21.08 11.15 5.62
N VAL A 10 22.00 11.55 4.73
CA VAL A 10 23.28 12.16 5.11
C VAL A 10 23.12 13.34 6.08
N PRO A 11 22.17 14.28 5.88
CA PRO A 11 21.95 15.39 6.82
C PRO A 11 21.45 14.94 8.20
N ILE A 12 20.85 13.76 8.31
CA ILE A 12 20.26 13.22 9.55
C ILE A 12 21.34 12.64 10.48
N ILE A 13 22.45 12.15 9.93
CA ILE A 13 23.53 11.52 10.72
C ILE A 13 24.12 12.46 11.78
N GLY A 14 24.19 13.76 11.49
CA GLY A 14 24.70 14.78 12.41
C GLY A 14 23.66 15.36 13.37
N GLN A 15 22.38 14.94 13.28
CA GLN A 15 21.31 15.49 14.11
C GLN A 15 21.22 14.82 15.47
N SER A 16 20.30 15.32 16.31
CA SER A 16 20.09 14.78 17.65
C SER A 16 19.58 13.33 17.57
N LEU A 17 19.76 12.57 18.65
CA LEU A 17 19.19 11.22 18.77
C LEU A 17 17.69 11.24 18.51
N LYS A 18 16.98 12.28 18.97
CA LYS A 18 15.54 12.42 18.75
C LYS A 18 15.21 12.48 17.26
N ASP A 19 15.92 13.34 16.51
CA ASP A 19 15.66 13.52 15.07
C ASP A 19 15.99 12.25 14.27
N LYS A 20 17.08 11.55 14.64
CA LYS A 20 17.39 10.23 14.05
C LYS A 20 16.27 9.21 14.32
N LEU A 21 15.72 9.19 15.54
CA LEU A 21 14.63 8.27 15.88
C LEU A 21 13.32 8.63 15.17
N ASP A 22 13.05 9.92 15.00
CA ASP A 22 11.88 10.40 14.26
C ASP A 22 12.00 10.03 12.77
N TRP A 23 13.20 10.18 12.18
CA TRP A 23 13.50 9.70 10.82
C TRP A 23 13.29 8.19 10.67
N VAL A 24 13.86 7.35 11.55
CA VAL A 24 13.70 5.89 11.45
C VAL A 24 12.23 5.46 11.49
N ARG A 25 11.38 6.23 12.16
CA ARG A 25 9.95 5.92 12.34
C ARG A 25 9.06 6.50 11.26
N SER A 26 9.56 7.37 10.38
CA SER A 26 8.78 7.84 9.25
C SER A 26 8.63 6.77 8.19
N ASP A 27 7.57 6.88 7.39
CA ASP A 27 7.33 5.99 6.27
C ASP A 27 8.22 6.36 5.09
N PHE A 28 8.85 5.34 4.49
CA PHE A 28 9.70 5.50 3.31
C PHE A 28 9.27 4.57 2.20
N TRP A 29 9.31 5.07 0.97
CA TRP A 29 9.24 4.24 -0.21
C TRP A 29 10.54 3.45 -0.38
N VAL A 30 10.41 2.12 -0.55
CA VAL A 30 11.52 1.24 -0.91
C VAL A 30 11.17 0.56 -2.22
N GLY A 31 11.79 1.02 -3.31
CA GLY A 31 11.63 0.40 -4.62
C GLY A 31 12.23 -1.00 -4.68
N TYR A 32 11.49 -1.91 -5.32
CA TYR A 32 11.96 -3.27 -5.64
C TYR A 32 11.29 -3.75 -6.91
N THR A 33 11.93 -4.70 -7.59
CA THR A 33 11.54 -5.19 -8.93
C THR A 33 10.03 -5.42 -9.09
N ARG A 34 9.41 -6.15 -8.14
CA ARG A 34 7.98 -6.46 -8.20
C ARG A 34 7.08 -5.24 -7.92
N ALA A 35 7.50 -4.30 -7.07
CA ALA A 35 6.78 -3.05 -6.89
C ALA A 35 6.83 -2.20 -8.17
N ASP A 36 7.99 -2.10 -8.81
CA ASP A 36 8.16 -1.34 -10.06
C ASP A 36 7.33 -1.93 -11.21
N GLU A 37 7.25 -3.26 -11.31
CA GLU A 37 6.35 -3.96 -12.25
C GLU A 37 4.88 -3.60 -12.01
N ILE A 38 4.44 -3.58 -10.74
CA ILE A 38 3.06 -3.24 -10.37
C ILE A 38 2.78 -1.77 -10.67
N LEU A 39 3.70 -0.87 -10.33
CA LEU A 39 3.58 0.55 -10.65
C LEU A 39 3.48 0.76 -12.17
N GLY A 40 4.34 0.11 -12.96
CA GLY A 40 4.27 0.16 -14.43
C GLY A 40 2.93 -0.35 -14.96
N TYR A 41 2.40 -1.44 -14.41
CA TYR A 41 1.06 -1.93 -14.76
C TYR A 41 -0.04 -0.90 -14.44
N LEU A 42 0.04 -0.23 -13.28
CA LEU A 42 -0.93 0.81 -12.91
C LEU A 42 -0.83 2.05 -13.82
N GLU A 43 0.37 2.42 -14.27
CA GLU A 43 0.57 3.45 -15.30
C GLU A 43 -0.10 3.08 -16.62
N ASP A 44 0.15 1.85 -17.10
CA ASP A 44 -0.47 1.33 -18.33
C ASP A 44 -1.99 1.33 -18.23
N LEU A 45 -2.53 0.94 -17.06
CA LEU A 45 -3.95 0.94 -16.79
C LEU A 45 -4.56 2.36 -16.78
N MET A 46 -3.84 3.34 -16.23
CA MET A 46 -4.28 4.73 -16.18
C MET A 46 -4.26 5.39 -17.57
N GLN A 47 -3.27 5.04 -18.41
CA GLN A 47 -3.14 5.52 -19.78
C GLN A 47 -4.01 4.75 -20.78
N TYR A 48 -4.62 3.65 -20.34
CA TYR A 48 -5.43 2.78 -21.20
C TYR A 48 -6.57 3.57 -21.89
N PRO A 49 -6.70 3.48 -23.23
CA PRO A 49 -7.72 4.22 -23.95
C PRO A 49 -9.13 3.79 -23.51
N LYS A 50 -10.05 4.75 -23.41
CA LYS A 50 -11.44 4.46 -23.02
C LYS A 50 -12.04 3.44 -23.98
N SER A 51 -12.43 2.28 -23.44
CA SER A 51 -13.04 1.20 -24.20
C SER A 51 -14.43 0.87 -23.65
N ILE A 52 -15.22 0.12 -24.41
CA ILE A 52 -16.54 -0.36 -23.94
C ILE A 52 -16.37 -1.17 -22.64
N ARG A 53 -15.26 -1.90 -22.55
CA ARG A 53 -14.91 -2.82 -21.48
C ARG A 53 -13.54 -2.47 -20.91
N MET A 54 -13.53 -1.54 -19.95
CA MET A 54 -12.29 -1.16 -19.28
C MET A 54 -11.68 -2.37 -18.54
N PRO A 55 -10.36 -2.58 -18.65
CA PRO A 55 -9.64 -3.47 -17.76
C PRO A 55 -9.68 -2.92 -16.33
N CYS A 56 -9.65 -3.82 -15.36
CA CYS A 56 -9.58 -3.55 -13.93
C CYS A 56 -8.52 -4.48 -13.33
N ALA A 57 -8.08 -4.20 -12.11
CA ALA A 57 -7.07 -5.02 -11.45
C ALA A 57 -7.43 -5.33 -10.00
N LEU A 58 -6.87 -6.42 -9.49
CA LEU A 58 -6.94 -6.80 -8.09
C LEU A 58 -5.53 -7.10 -7.58
N LEU A 59 -4.94 -6.16 -6.85
CA LEU A 59 -3.65 -6.36 -6.18
C LEU A 59 -3.87 -7.13 -4.88
N VAL A 60 -3.35 -8.36 -4.83
CA VAL A 60 -3.55 -9.27 -3.69
C VAL A 60 -2.25 -9.67 -3.05
N GLY A 61 -2.24 -9.75 -1.74
CA GLY A 61 -1.06 -10.15 -0.98
C GLY A 61 -1.33 -10.19 0.51
N GLU A 62 -0.41 -10.80 1.23
CA GLU A 62 -0.53 -10.97 2.67
C GLU A 62 -0.54 -9.61 3.39
N PRO A 63 -1.18 -9.50 4.57
CA PRO A 63 -1.09 -8.31 5.40
C PRO A 63 0.37 -7.91 5.67
N GLY A 64 0.66 -6.61 5.62
CA GLY A 64 2.01 -6.10 5.83
C GLY A 64 3.00 -6.41 4.71
N ASN A 65 2.56 -6.83 3.52
CA ASN A 65 3.46 -7.06 2.39
C ASN A 65 3.64 -5.84 1.45
N GLY A 66 3.27 -4.62 1.89
CA GLY A 66 3.56 -3.38 1.16
C GLY A 66 2.55 -2.99 0.07
N LYS A 67 1.34 -3.55 0.09
CA LYS A 67 0.28 -3.23 -0.88
C LYS A 67 -0.13 -1.75 -0.82
N SER A 68 -0.51 -1.27 0.36
CA SER A 68 -0.93 0.12 0.58
C SER A 68 0.22 1.09 0.27
N THR A 69 1.47 0.73 0.62
CA THR A 69 2.64 1.53 0.26
C THR A 69 2.85 1.66 -1.26
N ILE A 70 2.59 0.61 -2.05
CA ILE A 70 2.62 0.72 -3.52
C ILE A 70 1.51 1.66 -4.03
N VAL A 71 0.32 1.60 -3.45
CA VAL A 71 -0.82 2.46 -3.80
C VAL A 71 -0.55 3.92 -3.46
N GLU A 72 0.02 4.17 -2.28
CA GLU A 72 0.41 5.49 -1.80
C GLU A 72 1.48 6.08 -2.71
N GLU A 73 2.53 5.33 -3.03
CA GLU A 73 3.57 5.73 -3.98
C GLU A 73 2.98 6.06 -5.36
N PHE A 74 2.10 5.21 -5.89
CA PHE A 74 1.41 5.47 -7.15
C PHE A 74 0.60 6.76 -7.07
N SER A 75 -0.19 6.96 -6.01
CA SER A 75 -0.97 8.18 -5.84
C SER A 75 -0.08 9.43 -5.67
N ALA A 76 1.07 9.30 -5.02
CA ALA A 76 2.03 10.39 -4.82
C ALA A 76 2.73 10.80 -6.13
N ARG A 77 2.93 9.87 -7.07
CA ARG A 77 3.42 10.19 -8.43
C ARG A 77 2.40 10.96 -9.28
N HIS A 78 1.14 10.92 -8.88
CA HIS A 78 0.00 11.52 -9.59
C HIS A 78 -0.71 12.56 -8.74
N GLU A 79 0.05 13.52 -8.22
CA GLU A 79 -0.47 14.60 -7.37
C GLU A 79 -1.57 15.44 -8.06
N VAL A 80 -2.35 16.14 -7.25
CA VAL A 80 -3.38 17.05 -7.76
C VAL A 80 -2.70 18.20 -8.51
N THR A 81 -3.00 18.32 -9.79
CA THR A 81 -2.56 19.43 -10.63
C THR A 81 -3.74 20.36 -10.94
N PHE A 82 -3.49 21.50 -11.57
CA PHE A 82 -4.53 22.45 -11.94
C PHE A 82 -4.45 22.74 -13.44
N LYS A 83 -5.62 22.83 -14.09
CA LYS A 83 -5.72 23.36 -15.45
C LYS A 83 -5.36 24.84 -15.46
N GLU A 84 -5.10 25.36 -16.66
CA GLU A 84 -4.98 26.82 -16.89
C GLU A 84 -6.24 27.58 -16.44
N THR A 85 -7.41 26.94 -16.48
CA THR A 85 -8.68 27.49 -16.01
C THR A 85 -8.83 27.52 -14.48
N GLY A 86 -7.84 27.01 -13.73
CA GLY A 86 -7.86 26.90 -12.27
C GLY A 86 -8.64 25.71 -11.72
N GLU A 87 -9.19 24.85 -12.59
CA GLU A 87 -9.88 23.63 -12.16
C GLU A 87 -8.87 22.55 -11.74
N PRO A 88 -9.07 21.90 -10.57
CA PRO A 88 -8.19 20.82 -10.13
C PRO A 88 -8.37 19.55 -10.98
N ILE A 89 -7.26 18.83 -11.17
CA ILE A 89 -7.17 17.52 -11.80
C ILE A 89 -6.68 16.54 -10.73
N LYS A 90 -7.49 15.54 -10.40
CA LYS A 90 -7.14 14.45 -9.48
C LYS A 90 -7.27 13.12 -10.24
N PRO A 91 -6.19 12.66 -10.90
CA PRO A 91 -6.23 11.48 -11.77
C PRO A 91 -6.39 10.17 -10.98
N VAL A 92 -5.87 10.10 -9.76
CA VAL A 92 -5.95 8.91 -8.89
C VAL A 92 -6.85 9.22 -7.69
N LEU A 93 -7.88 8.39 -7.49
CA LEU A 93 -8.67 8.40 -6.27
C LEU A 93 -8.40 7.11 -5.48
N VAL A 94 -7.76 7.24 -4.32
CA VAL A 94 -7.62 6.16 -3.34
C VAL A 94 -8.70 6.31 -2.28
N MET A 95 -9.34 5.21 -1.92
CA MET A 95 -10.27 5.13 -0.80
C MET A 95 -10.27 3.73 -0.18
N ASP A 96 -10.48 3.67 1.12
CA ASP A 96 -10.75 2.41 1.80
C ASP A 96 -12.16 1.92 1.45
N MET A 97 -12.31 0.60 1.38
CA MET A 97 -13.63 -0.01 1.33
C MET A 97 -14.43 0.30 2.60
N PRO A 98 -15.70 0.68 2.48
CA PRO A 98 -16.56 0.75 3.65
C PRO A 98 -16.82 -0.66 4.20
N SER A 99 -16.82 -0.82 5.52
CA SER A 99 -16.95 -2.14 6.18
C SER A 99 -18.24 -2.91 5.82
N ARG A 100 -19.26 -2.20 5.33
CA ARG A 100 -20.44 -2.78 4.68
C ARG A 100 -20.77 -1.99 3.41
N PRO A 101 -20.27 -2.40 2.24
CA PRO A 101 -20.43 -1.66 0.99
C PRO A 101 -21.84 -1.77 0.43
N LYS A 102 -22.77 -1.00 1.01
CA LYS A 102 -24.04 -0.65 0.37
C LYS A 102 -23.81 0.52 -0.58
N ASP A 103 -24.63 0.65 -1.62
CA ASP A 103 -24.56 1.73 -2.60
C ASP A 103 -24.39 3.11 -1.96
N SER A 104 -25.22 3.44 -0.95
CA SER A 104 -25.15 4.74 -0.24
C SER A 104 -23.79 4.98 0.42
N GLU A 105 -23.27 3.97 1.13
CA GLU A 105 -22.01 4.10 1.86
C GLU A 105 -20.83 4.17 0.90
N PHE A 106 -20.87 3.40 -0.18
CA PHE A 106 -19.86 3.45 -1.23
C PHE A 106 -19.77 4.84 -1.88
N TYR A 107 -20.90 5.44 -2.28
CA TYR A 107 -20.86 6.80 -2.84
C TYR A 107 -20.52 7.86 -1.80
N SER A 108 -20.91 7.67 -0.54
CA SER A 108 -20.49 8.55 0.56
C SER A 108 -18.96 8.52 0.74
N GLN A 109 -18.37 7.33 0.67
CA GLN A 109 -16.93 7.14 0.79
C GLN A 109 -16.17 7.75 -0.41
N ILE A 110 -16.70 7.63 -1.63
CA ILE A 110 -16.15 8.36 -2.80
C ILE A 110 -16.18 9.88 -2.54
N LEU A 111 -17.33 10.42 -2.13
CA LEU A 111 -17.47 11.86 -1.87
C LEU A 111 -16.55 12.33 -0.75
N PHE A 112 -16.37 11.52 0.30
CA PHE A 112 -15.42 11.78 1.39
C PHE A 112 -13.98 11.82 0.87
N ALA A 113 -13.54 10.83 0.09
CA ALA A 113 -12.20 10.78 -0.51
C ALA A 113 -11.93 11.92 -1.52
N LEU A 114 -13.00 12.46 -2.11
CA LEU A 114 -12.98 13.66 -2.95
C LEU A 114 -13.10 14.98 -2.17
N ARG A 115 -13.26 14.93 -0.84
CA ARG A 115 -13.48 16.08 0.06
C ARG A 115 -14.71 16.91 -0.32
N VAL A 116 -15.77 16.23 -0.76
CA VAL A 116 -17.03 16.85 -1.16
C VAL A 116 -18.04 16.74 -0.03
N ALA A 117 -18.55 17.89 0.41
CA ALA A 117 -19.58 17.95 1.45
C ALA A 117 -20.88 17.28 0.97
N HIS A 118 -21.40 16.38 1.81
CA HIS A 118 -22.65 15.67 1.62
C HIS A 118 -23.20 15.25 2.98
N LYS A 119 -24.51 14.98 3.07
CA LYS A 119 -25.12 14.44 4.30
C LYS A 119 -25.21 12.92 4.21
N THR A 120 -25.02 12.25 5.34
CA THR A 120 -25.24 10.80 5.43
C THR A 120 -26.68 10.42 5.08
N SER A 121 -27.65 11.29 5.39
CA SER A 121 -29.07 11.14 5.08
C SER A 121 -29.47 11.45 3.64
N ASP A 122 -28.55 11.94 2.80
CA ASP A 122 -28.85 12.20 1.38
C ASP A 122 -29.23 10.89 0.66
N GLY A 123 -30.17 10.99 -0.28
CA GLY A 123 -30.61 9.83 -1.07
C GLY A 123 -29.49 9.25 -1.92
N VAL A 124 -29.52 7.93 -2.13
CA VAL A 124 -28.45 7.19 -2.85
C VAL A 124 -28.21 7.74 -4.25
N GLU A 125 -29.27 8.01 -5.02
CA GLU A 125 -29.15 8.57 -6.38
C GLU A 125 -28.52 9.97 -6.38
N SER A 126 -28.84 10.81 -5.38
CA SER A 126 -28.20 12.13 -5.25
C SER A 126 -26.70 12.01 -4.99
N LYS A 127 -26.29 11.13 -4.07
CA LYS A 127 -24.88 10.88 -3.77
C LYS A 127 -24.15 10.32 -4.98
N LYS A 128 -24.76 9.36 -5.68
CA LYS A 128 -24.24 8.77 -6.90
C LYS A 128 -24.03 9.80 -8.00
N ASP A 129 -25.03 10.64 -8.28
CA ASP A 129 -24.93 11.69 -9.30
C ASP A 129 -23.89 12.75 -8.95
N GLN A 130 -23.75 13.09 -7.66
CA GLN A 130 -22.70 13.98 -7.20
C GLN A 130 -21.32 13.34 -7.36
N ALA A 131 -21.14 12.10 -6.92
CA ALA A 131 -19.87 11.37 -7.04
C ALA A 131 -19.43 11.25 -8.50
N HIS A 132 -20.33 10.87 -9.40
CA HIS A 132 -20.04 10.79 -10.84
C HIS A 132 -19.63 12.14 -11.43
N ARG A 133 -20.38 13.22 -11.14
CA ARG A 133 -20.03 14.56 -11.63
C ARG A 133 -18.65 14.99 -11.15
N MET A 134 -18.32 14.72 -9.89
CA MET A 134 -17.03 15.09 -9.31
C MET A 134 -15.88 14.29 -9.90
N LEU A 135 -16.03 12.97 -10.09
CA LEU A 135 -15.02 12.14 -10.75
C LEU A 135 -14.73 12.60 -12.19
N LEU A 136 -15.77 13.01 -12.93
CA LEU A 136 -15.63 13.56 -14.27
C LEU A 136 -14.97 14.95 -14.27
N ALA A 137 -15.40 15.85 -13.38
CA ALA A 137 -14.87 17.21 -13.27
C ALA A 137 -13.37 17.21 -12.93
N LEU A 138 -12.98 16.34 -11.98
CA LEU A 138 -11.59 16.14 -11.55
C LEU A 138 -10.75 15.33 -12.55
N GLN A 139 -11.35 14.89 -13.65
CA GLN A 139 -10.72 14.05 -14.67
C GLN A 139 -10.07 12.78 -14.10
N THR A 140 -10.67 12.18 -13.07
CA THR A 140 -10.17 10.94 -12.48
C THR A 140 -10.03 9.86 -13.55
N ARG A 141 -8.90 9.18 -13.53
CA ARG A 141 -8.49 8.14 -14.48
C ARG A 141 -8.47 6.76 -13.86
N ILE A 142 -8.37 6.65 -12.53
CA ILE A 142 -8.36 5.37 -11.82
C ILE A 142 -8.94 5.53 -10.42
N VAL A 143 -9.71 4.54 -9.98
CA VAL A 143 -10.24 4.45 -8.61
C VAL A 143 -9.64 3.22 -7.95
N ILE A 144 -8.95 3.42 -6.83
CA ILE A 144 -8.33 2.38 -6.03
C ILE A 144 -9.15 2.18 -4.76
N LEU A 145 -9.56 0.93 -4.54
CA LEU A 145 -10.32 0.47 -3.38
C LEU A 145 -9.39 -0.35 -2.49
N ASP A 146 -8.81 0.26 -1.47
CA ASP A 146 -8.00 -0.47 -0.49
C ASP A 146 -8.90 -1.24 0.48
N GLU A 147 -8.33 -2.27 1.12
CA GLU A 147 -9.06 -3.21 1.96
C GLU A 147 -10.25 -3.88 1.22
N PHE A 148 -10.11 -4.15 -0.09
CA PHE A 148 -11.13 -4.76 -0.95
C PHE A 148 -11.73 -6.06 -0.39
N HIS A 149 -10.96 -6.78 0.43
CA HIS A 149 -11.39 -8.00 1.10
C HIS A 149 -12.49 -7.78 2.15
N ASP A 150 -12.76 -6.55 2.60
CA ASP A 150 -13.88 -6.22 3.49
C ASP A 150 -15.25 -6.64 2.92
N ILE A 151 -15.36 -6.74 1.60
CA ILE A 151 -16.56 -7.27 0.94
C ILE A 151 -16.89 -8.71 1.38
N LEU A 152 -15.89 -9.48 1.83
CA LEU A 152 -16.07 -10.85 2.32
C LEU A 152 -16.84 -10.91 3.64
N HIS A 153 -16.94 -9.80 4.38
CA HIS A 153 -17.79 -9.72 5.58
C HIS A 153 -19.30 -9.62 5.24
N CYS A 154 -19.64 -9.41 3.98
CA CYS A 154 -21.02 -9.33 3.51
C CYS A 154 -21.56 -10.68 3.03
N THR A 155 -22.88 -10.81 2.97
CA THR A 155 -23.53 -11.99 2.39
C THR A 155 -23.26 -12.08 0.88
N SER A 156 -23.33 -13.28 0.29
CA SER A 156 -23.12 -13.46 -1.16
C SER A 156 -24.13 -12.69 -2.03
N ARG A 157 -25.30 -12.34 -1.48
CA ARG A 157 -26.27 -11.46 -2.17
C ARG A 157 -25.77 -10.02 -2.20
N GLU A 158 -25.27 -9.50 -1.08
CA GLU A 158 -24.72 -8.16 -0.97
C GLU A 158 -23.44 -8.01 -1.78
N GLN A 159 -22.55 -9.01 -1.74
CA GLN A 159 -21.34 -9.04 -2.59
C GLN A 159 -21.70 -8.86 -4.07
N ARG A 160 -22.65 -9.67 -4.60
CA ARG A 160 -23.11 -9.54 -6.00
C ARG A 160 -23.74 -8.18 -6.30
N ALA A 161 -24.51 -7.63 -5.38
CA ALA A 161 -25.08 -6.30 -5.54
C ALA A 161 -23.98 -5.23 -5.67
N PHE A 162 -22.96 -5.28 -4.80
CA PHE A 162 -21.84 -4.36 -4.85
C PHE A 162 -20.98 -4.52 -6.10
N LEU A 163 -20.68 -5.75 -6.53
CA LEU A 163 -19.99 -6.01 -7.79
C LEU A 163 -20.75 -5.44 -8.99
N ALA A 164 -22.09 -5.47 -8.96
CA ALA A 164 -22.92 -4.81 -9.98
C ALA A 164 -22.82 -3.28 -9.94
N VAL A 165 -22.65 -2.67 -8.76
CA VAL A 165 -22.38 -1.23 -8.61
C VAL A 165 -21.03 -0.87 -9.26
N LEU A 166 -19.97 -1.60 -8.93
CA LEU A 166 -18.64 -1.40 -9.53
C LEU A 166 -18.70 -1.53 -11.06
N LYS A 167 -19.38 -2.57 -11.56
CA LYS A 167 -19.60 -2.77 -13.00
C LYS A 167 -20.26 -1.57 -13.66
N LYS A 168 -21.30 -1.02 -13.04
CA LYS A 168 -22.02 0.17 -13.55
C LYS A 168 -21.11 1.40 -13.55
N LEU A 169 -20.36 1.63 -12.47
CA LEU A 169 -19.41 2.74 -12.36
C LEU A 169 -18.35 2.69 -13.47
N THR A 170 -17.68 1.55 -13.63
CA THR A 170 -16.68 1.33 -14.69
C THR A 170 -17.28 1.50 -16.08
N ASN A 171 -18.50 1.00 -16.32
CA ASN A 171 -19.15 1.11 -17.63
C ASN A 171 -19.57 2.54 -17.98
N LEU A 172 -20.00 3.33 -16.98
CA LEU A 172 -20.47 4.69 -17.16
C LEU A 172 -19.30 5.65 -17.34
N LEU A 173 -18.32 5.62 -16.42
CA LEU A 173 -17.22 6.58 -16.40
C LEU A 173 -16.08 6.19 -17.34
N LYS A 174 -16.02 4.92 -17.75
CA LYS A 174 -14.88 4.33 -18.47
C LYS A 174 -13.56 4.54 -17.70
N ILE A 175 -13.63 4.31 -16.39
CA ILE A 175 -12.50 4.40 -15.46
C ILE A 175 -12.20 3.00 -14.91
N PRO A 176 -10.94 2.52 -15.00
CA PRO A 176 -10.50 1.30 -14.33
C PRO A 176 -10.68 1.39 -12.81
N ILE A 177 -11.01 0.25 -12.21
CA ILE A 177 -11.06 0.07 -10.76
C ILE A 177 -9.95 -0.89 -10.37
N VAL A 178 -9.18 -0.53 -9.35
CA VAL A 178 -8.15 -1.39 -8.74
C VAL A 178 -8.59 -1.75 -7.34
N GLY A 179 -8.91 -3.02 -7.10
CA GLY A 179 -9.08 -3.52 -5.73
C GLY A 179 -7.73 -3.87 -5.13
N VAL A 180 -7.52 -3.57 -3.86
CA VAL A 180 -6.30 -3.92 -3.12
C VAL A 180 -6.70 -4.66 -1.86
N GLY A 181 -6.14 -5.84 -1.61
CA GLY A 181 -6.60 -6.63 -0.48
C GLY A 181 -5.82 -7.93 -0.26
N THR A 182 -6.39 -8.80 0.56
CA THR A 182 -5.80 -10.12 0.82
C THR A 182 -6.04 -11.10 -0.31
N ARG A 183 -5.41 -12.27 -0.27
CA ARG A 183 -5.56 -13.30 -1.32
C ARG A 183 -6.97 -13.88 -1.36
N GLU A 184 -7.66 -13.88 -0.23
CA GLU A 184 -9.05 -14.33 -0.10
C GLU A 184 -10.00 -13.48 -0.96
N ALA A 185 -9.65 -12.23 -1.23
CA ALA A 185 -10.45 -11.33 -2.08
C ALA A 185 -10.67 -11.86 -3.50
N ILE A 186 -9.77 -12.73 -4.01
CA ILE A 186 -9.95 -13.38 -5.32
C ILE A 186 -11.27 -14.15 -5.36
N THR A 187 -11.69 -14.74 -4.24
CA THR A 187 -12.87 -15.60 -4.17
C THR A 187 -14.17 -14.89 -4.52
N VAL A 188 -14.22 -13.58 -4.28
CA VAL A 188 -15.35 -12.70 -4.61
C VAL A 188 -15.67 -12.78 -6.11
N PHE A 189 -14.63 -12.82 -6.94
CA PHE A 189 -14.77 -12.85 -8.40
C PHE A 189 -15.17 -14.22 -8.94
N HIS A 190 -15.10 -15.30 -8.16
CA HIS A 190 -15.67 -16.59 -8.58
C HIS A 190 -17.20 -16.56 -8.67
N THR A 191 -17.86 -15.59 -8.02
CA THR A 191 -19.33 -15.48 -8.00
C THR A 191 -19.93 -14.75 -9.21
N ASP A 192 -19.13 -13.99 -9.97
CA ASP A 192 -19.56 -13.25 -11.16
C ASP A 192 -18.52 -13.36 -12.29
N THR A 193 -18.77 -14.24 -13.26
CA THR A 193 -17.88 -14.52 -14.39
C THR A 193 -17.72 -13.33 -15.35
N GLN A 194 -18.67 -12.38 -15.36
CA GLN A 194 -18.60 -11.20 -16.23
C GLN A 194 -17.69 -10.12 -15.66
N LEU A 195 -17.65 -9.99 -14.32
CA LEU A 195 -16.74 -9.07 -13.66
C LEU A 195 -15.34 -9.66 -13.53
N SER A 196 -15.22 -10.96 -13.22
CA SER A 196 -13.93 -11.64 -13.10
C SER A 196 -13.09 -11.53 -14.36
N SER A 197 -13.72 -11.62 -15.53
CA SER A 197 -13.03 -11.48 -16.81
C SER A 197 -12.60 -10.03 -17.12
N ARG A 198 -12.86 -9.06 -16.24
CA ARG A 198 -12.31 -7.69 -16.33
C ARG A 198 -11.21 -7.42 -15.31
N PHE A 199 -11.18 -8.15 -14.20
CA PHE A 199 -10.23 -7.97 -13.11
C PHE A 199 -9.06 -8.91 -13.28
N GLU A 200 -7.89 -8.36 -13.58
CA GLU A 200 -6.65 -9.10 -13.57
C GLU A 200 -6.10 -9.19 -12.13
N ALA A 201 -5.86 -10.41 -11.64
CA ALA A 201 -5.32 -10.62 -10.31
C ALA A 201 -3.78 -10.52 -10.32
N ILE A 202 -3.25 -9.55 -9.58
CA ILE A 202 -1.82 -9.28 -9.48
C ILE A 202 -1.36 -9.70 -8.08
N GLY A 203 -0.59 -10.77 -8.01
CA GLY A 203 -0.09 -11.30 -6.75
C GLY A 203 1.18 -10.59 -6.26
N LEU A 204 1.17 -10.24 -4.98
CA LEU A 204 2.33 -9.86 -4.18
C LEU A 204 2.65 -10.98 -3.19
N SER A 205 3.60 -11.82 -3.57
CA SER A 205 4.00 -13.01 -2.80
C SER A 205 4.87 -12.63 -1.60
N LYS A 206 4.85 -13.48 -0.55
CA LYS A 206 5.83 -13.35 0.53
C LYS A 206 7.24 -13.42 -0.04
N TRP A 207 8.14 -12.67 0.57
CA TRP A 207 9.55 -12.69 0.25
C TRP A 207 10.13 -14.07 0.53
N LYS A 208 11.10 -14.47 -0.28
CA LYS A 208 11.95 -15.64 -0.04
C LYS A 208 13.35 -15.14 0.26
N LEU A 209 14.15 -15.92 0.98
CA LEU A 209 15.55 -15.59 1.21
C LEU A 209 16.35 -15.85 -0.07
N ASP A 210 16.22 -14.95 -1.04
CA ASP A 210 16.84 -15.00 -2.35
C ASP A 210 17.52 -13.67 -2.71
N LYS A 211 18.01 -13.55 -3.94
CA LYS A 211 18.71 -12.34 -4.41
C LYS A 211 17.84 -11.09 -4.34
N GLU A 212 16.54 -11.19 -4.54
CA GLU A 212 15.63 -10.04 -4.49
C GLU A 212 15.47 -9.55 -3.04
N PHE A 213 15.36 -10.47 -2.07
CA PHE A 213 15.35 -10.09 -0.66
C PHE A 213 16.68 -9.46 -0.23
N ILE A 214 17.82 -9.96 -0.71
CA ILE A 214 19.11 -9.33 -0.43
C ILE A 214 19.19 -7.91 -1.00
N LYS A 215 18.68 -7.68 -2.22
CA LYS A 215 18.58 -6.32 -2.78
C LYS A 215 17.69 -5.42 -1.92
N LEU A 216 16.55 -5.92 -1.47
CA LEU A 216 15.66 -5.20 -0.57
C LEU A 216 16.38 -4.75 0.71
N LEU A 217 17.17 -5.64 1.33
CA LEU A 217 17.96 -5.31 2.52
C LEU A 217 18.96 -4.19 2.25
N VAL A 218 19.64 -4.20 1.10
CA VAL A 218 20.55 -3.12 0.70
C VAL A 218 19.79 -1.80 0.53
N SER A 219 18.60 -1.82 -0.07
CA SER A 219 17.76 -0.62 -0.21
C SER A 219 17.33 -0.06 1.15
N PHE A 220 16.95 -0.92 2.10
CA PHE A 220 16.66 -0.49 3.47
C PHE A 220 17.88 0.09 4.16
N GLU A 221 19.04 -0.55 4.04
CA GLU A 221 20.28 -0.12 4.72
C GLU A 221 20.65 1.32 4.37
N ARG A 222 20.44 1.72 3.11
CA ARG A 222 20.67 3.09 2.65
C ARG A 222 19.81 4.14 3.36
N LEU A 223 18.65 3.75 3.88
CA LEU A 223 17.66 4.64 4.52
C LEU A 223 17.82 4.73 6.04
N LEU A 224 18.63 3.85 6.64
CA LEU A 224 18.84 3.84 8.08
C LEU A 224 19.87 4.92 8.47
N PRO A 225 19.58 5.82 9.43
CA PRO A 225 20.48 6.90 9.84
C PRO A 225 21.56 6.39 10.79
N LEU A 226 22.36 5.44 10.31
CA LEU A 226 23.48 4.80 11.01
C LEU A 226 24.79 5.20 10.34
N ALA A 227 25.72 5.76 11.13
CA ALA A 227 26.98 6.26 10.60
C ALA A 227 27.90 5.14 10.05
N GLU A 228 27.77 3.92 10.55
CA GLU A 228 28.51 2.75 10.07
C GLU A 228 27.62 1.81 9.24
N PRO A 229 28.13 1.24 8.13
CA PRO A 229 27.42 0.22 7.37
C PRO A 229 27.16 -1.01 8.25
N SER A 230 25.92 -1.48 8.20
CA SER A 230 25.46 -2.66 8.96
C SER A 230 25.66 -3.96 8.18
N TYR A 231 25.91 -3.88 6.87
CA TYR A 231 26.03 -5.01 5.94
C TYR A 231 24.85 -5.96 6.07
N LEU A 232 23.63 -5.45 5.92
CA LEU A 232 22.40 -6.24 6.10
C LEU A 232 22.32 -7.42 5.12
N ASN A 233 22.99 -7.30 3.97
CA ASN A 233 23.15 -8.35 2.98
C ASN A 233 24.07 -9.51 3.42
N ASN A 234 24.77 -9.41 4.56
CA ASN A 234 25.54 -10.50 5.12
C ASN A 234 24.61 -11.69 5.42
N ARG A 235 25.04 -12.90 5.03
CA ARG A 235 24.27 -14.14 5.17
C ARG A 235 23.65 -14.33 6.55
N GLU A 236 24.40 -14.09 7.64
CA GLU A 236 23.90 -14.34 8.99
C GLU A 236 22.81 -13.33 9.39
N ILE A 237 23.06 -12.04 9.13
CA ILE A 237 22.12 -10.95 9.41
C ILE A 237 20.87 -11.10 8.54
N ALA A 238 21.04 -11.31 7.24
CA ALA A 238 19.94 -11.51 6.30
C ALA A 238 19.05 -12.69 6.70
N THR A 239 19.66 -13.83 7.07
CA THR A 239 18.91 -15.01 7.54
C THR A 239 18.13 -14.70 8.82
N LYS A 240 18.73 -13.98 9.76
CA LYS A 240 18.08 -13.57 11.01
C LYS A 240 16.90 -12.64 10.73
N LEU A 241 17.09 -11.59 9.93
CA LEU A 241 16.06 -10.64 9.53
C LEU A 241 14.90 -11.32 8.79
N PHE A 242 15.20 -12.24 7.87
CA PHE A 242 14.20 -13.03 7.17
C PHE A 242 13.34 -13.85 8.14
N ASN A 243 13.99 -14.56 9.07
CA ASN A 243 13.31 -15.39 10.06
C ASN A 243 12.46 -14.58 11.06
N MET A 244 12.87 -13.35 11.38
CA MET A 244 12.12 -12.43 12.25
C MET A 244 10.94 -11.79 11.51
N SER A 245 11.13 -11.35 10.27
CA SER A 245 10.11 -10.69 9.44
C SER A 245 9.05 -11.63 8.86
N GLU A 246 9.31 -12.94 8.89
CA GLU A 246 8.45 -13.98 8.29
C GLU A 246 8.20 -13.77 6.79
N GLY A 247 9.17 -13.16 6.11
CA GLY A 247 9.10 -12.87 4.67
C GLY A 247 8.07 -11.79 4.32
N THR A 248 7.74 -10.87 5.24
CA THR A 248 6.89 -9.70 4.96
C THR A 248 7.71 -8.42 5.04
N ILE A 249 7.51 -7.49 4.10
CA ILE A 249 8.24 -6.21 4.10
C ILE A 249 7.91 -5.34 5.32
N GLY A 250 6.65 -5.33 5.77
CA GLY A 250 6.23 -4.62 6.97
C GLY A 250 6.79 -5.26 8.25
N GLY A 251 6.90 -6.59 8.30
CA GLY A 251 7.61 -7.28 9.37
C GLY A 251 9.10 -6.91 9.39
N LEU A 252 9.74 -6.88 8.22
CA LEU A 252 11.13 -6.46 8.08
C LEU A 252 11.32 -5.01 8.54
N ASN A 253 10.47 -4.08 8.08
CA ASN A 253 10.53 -2.69 8.48
C ASN A 253 10.45 -2.53 10.00
N ARG A 254 9.48 -3.20 10.67
CA ARG A 254 9.37 -3.17 12.14
C ARG A 254 10.63 -3.68 12.85
N VAL A 255 11.23 -4.77 12.37
CA VAL A 255 12.47 -5.32 12.92
C VAL A 255 13.61 -4.31 12.76
N LEU A 256 13.75 -3.71 11.58
CA LEU A 256 14.79 -2.72 11.30
C LEU A 256 14.62 -1.43 12.11
N VAL A 257 13.39 -0.94 12.26
CA VAL A 257 13.06 0.21 13.12
C VAL A 257 13.48 -0.04 14.56
N MET A 258 13.14 -1.23 15.11
CA MET A 258 13.53 -1.62 16.47
C MET A 258 15.05 -1.77 16.62
N ALA A 259 15.69 -2.46 15.68
CA ALA A 259 17.14 -2.69 15.71
C ALA A 259 17.93 -1.38 15.60
N THR A 260 17.52 -0.48 14.70
CA THR A 260 18.15 0.83 14.51
C THR A 260 17.95 1.70 15.74
N THR A 261 16.74 1.70 16.32
CA THR A 261 16.46 2.43 17.56
C THR A 261 17.37 1.97 18.69
N GLU A 262 17.57 0.66 18.85
CA GLU A 262 18.45 0.11 19.88
C GLU A 262 19.92 0.44 19.61
N ALA A 263 20.38 0.31 18.36
CA ALA A 263 21.75 0.66 17.96
C ALA A 263 22.08 2.13 18.25
N LEU A 264 21.16 3.04 17.95
CA LEU A 264 21.31 4.47 18.19
C LEU A 264 21.34 4.81 19.69
N ARG A 265 20.51 4.13 20.50
CA ARG A 265 20.51 4.30 21.96
C ARG A 265 21.78 3.82 22.64
N GLU A 266 22.38 2.74 22.11
CA GLU A 266 23.66 2.21 22.59
C GLU A 266 24.87 2.98 22.03
N GLY A 267 24.67 3.88 21.07
CA GLY A 267 25.76 4.58 20.38
C GLY A 267 26.62 3.68 19.48
N LYS A 268 26.13 2.49 19.11
CA LYS A 268 26.86 1.55 18.24
C LYS A 268 26.88 1.97 16.77
N GLU A 269 25.90 2.78 16.34
CA GLU A 269 25.80 3.33 14.97
C GLU A 269 25.86 2.29 13.83
N LYS A 270 25.55 1.02 14.12
CA LYS A 270 25.32 -0.09 13.17
C LYS A 270 24.42 -1.17 13.76
N ILE A 271 23.74 -1.94 12.92
CA ILE A 271 23.00 -3.15 13.33
C ILE A 271 23.95 -4.35 13.33
N THR A 272 23.96 -5.10 14.43
CA THR A 272 24.72 -6.35 14.59
C THR A 272 23.79 -7.49 15.02
N LEU A 273 24.30 -8.74 14.97
CA LEU A 273 23.57 -9.89 15.50
C LEU A 273 23.24 -9.75 16.99
N GLU A 274 24.13 -9.12 17.77
CA GLU A 274 23.91 -8.84 19.19
C GLU A 274 22.68 -7.94 19.38
N ILE A 275 22.59 -6.84 18.61
CA ILE A 275 21.43 -5.92 18.63
C ILE A 275 20.16 -6.67 18.23
N LEU A 276 20.20 -7.46 17.15
CA LEU A 276 19.04 -8.24 16.70
C LEU A 276 18.57 -9.29 17.71
N ASN A 277 19.47 -9.80 18.56
CA ASN A 277 19.11 -10.71 19.64
C ASN A 277 18.56 -9.98 20.88
N LYS A 278 18.91 -8.70 21.05
CA LYS A 278 18.47 -7.87 22.18
C LYS A 278 17.05 -7.31 21.99
N ILE A 279 16.65 -7.02 20.75
CA ILE A 279 15.33 -6.44 20.49
C ILE A 279 14.20 -7.40 20.89
N ASN A 280 13.23 -6.90 21.64
CA ASN A 280 12.05 -7.65 22.03
C ASN A 280 11.01 -7.66 20.89
N TYR A 281 11.41 -8.16 19.73
CA TYR A 281 10.50 -8.31 18.59
C TYR A 281 9.72 -9.61 18.71
N VAL A 282 8.40 -9.50 18.75
CA VAL A 282 7.49 -10.64 18.75
C VAL A 282 6.92 -10.80 17.33
N LYS A 283 7.06 -12.01 16.79
CA LYS A 283 6.51 -12.34 15.48
C LYS A 283 4.99 -12.24 15.56
N LEU A 284 4.36 -11.86 14.46
CA LEU A 284 2.91 -11.65 14.45
C LEU A 284 2.15 -12.93 14.84
N LYS A 285 2.64 -14.10 14.42
CA LYS A 285 2.06 -15.40 14.80
C LYS A 285 2.18 -15.74 16.29
N ASP A 286 3.12 -15.11 17.00
CA ASP A 286 3.38 -15.33 18.42
C ASP A 286 2.70 -14.25 19.29
N TYR A 287 1.91 -13.35 18.66
CA TYR A 287 1.18 -12.29 19.34
C TYR A 287 0.18 -12.88 20.36
N GLY A 288 0.19 -12.35 21.58
CA GLY A 288 -0.61 -12.85 22.71
C GLY A 288 0.10 -13.87 23.60
N LEU A 289 1.06 -14.65 23.08
CA LEU A 289 1.86 -15.58 23.90
C LEU A 289 2.78 -14.85 24.90
N GLN A 290 3.11 -13.59 24.59
CA GLN A 290 3.90 -12.69 25.44
C GLN A 290 3.14 -12.21 26.69
N ALA A 291 1.81 -12.21 26.69
CA ALA A 291 1.01 -11.80 27.85
C ALA A 291 0.98 -12.87 28.95
N ASN A 292 1.51 -14.07 28.67
CA ASN A 292 1.61 -15.19 29.59
C ASN A 292 3.03 -15.38 30.15
N LYS A 293 3.93 -14.41 29.96
CA LYS A 293 5.29 -14.38 30.53
C LYS A 293 5.40 -13.27 31.57
#